data_AF-A0ABD5NP88-F1
#
_entry.id   AF-A0ABD5NP88-F1
#
_cell.length_a   1.000
_cell.length_b   1.000
_cell.length_c   1.000
_cell.angle_alpha   90.00
_cell.angle_beta   90.00
_cell.angle_gamma   90.00
#
_symmetry.space_group_name_H-M   'P 1'
#
loop_
_entity.id
_entity.type
_entity.pdbx_description
1 polymer ?
#
loop_
_entity_poly.entity_id
_entity_poly.type
_entity_poly.pdbx_seq_one_letter_code
_entity_poly.pdbx_strand_id
1 'polypeptide(L)'
;MTTWLDATPRYDEYWDWAAIVLFLFLTLDLLLSVFAAGTVGFAYERNPLMAWLFGQSVWLVVGGHVSVLVVLAGFFHALFAIVRELPQAYRGPVALAVEIFLGVLLAAGFFLFANNVAVIVLGEGLL
;
A
#
# COMPACT_ATOMS: atom_id res chain seq x y z
N MET A 1 20.69 -27.04 -5.75
CA MET A 1 20.65 -25.72 -5.09
C MET A 1 19.72 -24.88 -5.93
N THR A 2 18.41 -25.03 -5.71
CA THR A 2 17.38 -24.21 -6.35
C THR A 2 17.49 -22.83 -5.72
N THR A 3 18.05 -21.88 -6.47
CA THR A 3 18.03 -20.48 -6.07
C THR A 3 16.57 -20.04 -6.09
N TRP A 4 16.18 -19.12 -5.21
CA TRP A 4 14.83 -18.53 -5.18
C TRP A 4 14.40 -17.89 -6.53
N LEU A 5 15.30 -17.85 -7.52
CA LEU A 5 15.11 -17.40 -8.90
C LEU A 5 14.48 -18.46 -9.82
N ASP A 6 14.47 -19.75 -9.44
CA ASP A 6 13.90 -20.84 -10.24
C ASP A 6 12.41 -21.11 -9.96
N ALA A 7 11.88 -20.51 -8.90
CA ALA A 7 10.44 -20.47 -8.69
C ALA A 7 9.90 -19.44 -9.67
N THR A 8 9.22 -19.89 -10.74
CA THR A 8 8.28 -18.98 -11.41
C THR A 8 7.28 -18.58 -10.32
N PRO A 9 7.22 -17.30 -9.91
CA PRO A 9 6.23 -16.90 -8.94
C PRO A 9 4.87 -17.28 -9.52
N ARG A 10 4.14 -18.11 -8.79
CA ARG A 10 2.75 -18.38 -9.18
C ARG A 10 2.08 -17.01 -9.08
N TYR A 11 1.43 -16.59 -10.17
CA TYR A 11 0.67 -15.35 -10.26
C TYR A 11 -0.16 -15.04 -9.00
N ASP A 12 -0.66 -16.07 -8.33
CA ASP A 12 -1.37 -16.00 -7.06
C ASP A 12 -0.54 -15.38 -5.92
N GLU A 13 0.77 -15.69 -5.83
CA GLU A 13 1.68 -15.15 -4.82
C GLU A 13 1.87 -13.64 -4.95
N TYR A 14 1.95 -13.12 -6.18
CA TYR A 14 1.99 -11.68 -6.42
C TYR A 14 0.70 -10.98 -5.99
N TRP A 15 -0.44 -11.65 -6.15
CA TRP A 15 -1.71 -11.16 -5.63
C TRP A 15 -1.79 -11.19 -4.11
N ASP A 16 -1.26 -12.23 -3.47
CA ASP A 16 -1.18 -12.30 -2.01
C ASP A 16 -0.34 -11.12 -1.46
N TRP A 17 0.83 -10.86 -2.04
CA TRP A 17 1.66 -9.73 -1.66
C TRP A 17 1.00 -8.38 -1.97
N ALA A 18 0.36 -8.24 -3.13
CA ALA A 18 -0.37 -7.03 -3.47
C ALA A 18 -1.53 -6.78 -2.51
N ALA A 19 -2.26 -7.82 -2.08
CA ALA A 19 -3.33 -7.72 -1.09
C ALA A 19 -2.80 -7.23 0.26
N ILE A 20 -1.65 -7.74 0.72
CA ILE A 20 -0.98 -7.26 1.94
C ILE A 20 -0.62 -5.78 1.80
N VAL A 21 -0.01 -5.38 0.69
CA VAL A 21 0.34 -3.98 0.42
C VAL A 21 -0.90 -3.10 0.43
N LEU A 22 -1.96 -3.47 -0.29
CA LEU A 22 -3.21 -2.71 -0.35
C LEU A 22 -3.86 -2.59 1.04
N PHE A 23 -3.83 -3.66 1.84
CA PHE A 23 -4.32 -3.62 3.21
C PHE A 23 -3.55 -2.61 4.08
N LEU A 24 -2.21 -2.62 4.01
CA LEU A 24 -1.38 -1.68 4.76
C LEU A 24 -1.65 -0.23 4.37
N PHE A 25 -1.67 0.09 3.07
CA PHE A 25 -1.80 1.47 2.59
C PHE A 25 -3.20 2.04 2.64
N LEU A 26 -4.25 1.20 2.65
CA LEU A 26 -5.62 1.70 2.54
C LEU A 26 -6.40 1.49 3.83
N THR A 27 -6.37 0.26 4.37
CA THR A 27 -7.18 -0.06 5.55
C THR A 27 -6.46 0.36 6.81
N LEU A 28 -5.22 -0.12 6.97
CA LEU A 28 -4.43 0.13 8.17
C LEU A 28 -4.05 1.61 8.28
N ASP A 29 -3.61 2.22 7.17
CA ASP A 29 -3.29 3.65 7.13
C ASP A 29 -4.50 4.51 7.52
N LEU A 30 -5.67 4.31 6.88
CA LEU A 30 -6.88 5.06 7.22
C LEU A 30 -7.26 4.92 8.70
N LEU A 31 -7.27 3.70 9.23
CA LEU A 31 -7.62 3.45 10.63
C LEU A 31 -6.69 4.20 11.57
N LEU A 32 -5.39 4.17 11.29
CA LEU A 32 -4.39 4.80 12.14
C LEU A 32 -4.37 6.32 11.98
N SER A 33 -4.59 6.86 10.78
CA SER A 33 -4.73 8.29 10.56
C SER A 33 -5.97 8.85 11.27
N VAL A 34 -7.11 8.15 11.21
CA VAL A 34 -8.32 8.54 11.96
C VAL A 34 -8.08 8.47 13.46
N PHE A 35 -7.41 7.43 13.94
CA PHE A 35 -7.11 7.27 15.36
C PHE A 35 -6.12 8.35 15.85
N ALA A 36 -5.05 8.60 15.10
CA ALA A 36 -4.09 9.66 15.37
C ALA A 36 -4.76 11.03 15.37
N ALA A 37 -5.64 11.32 14.40
CA ALA A 37 -6.40 12.56 14.40
C ALA A 37 -7.35 12.68 15.60
N GLY A 38 -7.86 11.56 16.12
CA GLY A 38 -8.61 11.52 17.38
C GLY A 38 -7.77 11.77 18.63
N THR A 39 -6.47 11.43 18.62
CA THR A 39 -5.57 11.62 19.78
C THR A 39 -4.90 12.98 19.80
N VAL A 40 -4.38 13.46 18.66
CA VAL A 40 -3.65 14.75 18.56
C VAL A 40 -4.48 15.87 17.95
N GLY A 41 -5.64 15.56 17.35
CA GLY A 41 -6.51 16.53 16.68
C GLY A 41 -6.22 16.69 15.19
N PHE A 42 -7.26 16.91 14.37
CA PHE A 42 -7.16 17.10 12.92
C PHE A 42 -6.28 18.28 12.47
N ALA A 43 -6.02 19.25 13.36
CA ALA A 43 -5.16 20.39 13.07
C ALA A 43 -3.68 20.02 12.87
N TYR A 44 -3.27 18.82 13.29
CA TYR A 44 -1.90 18.30 13.12
C TYR A 44 -1.71 17.52 11.81
N GLU A 45 -2.76 17.31 11.01
CA GLU A 45 -2.66 16.62 9.72
C GLU A 45 -1.93 17.51 8.70
N ARG A 46 -0.69 17.14 8.34
CA ARG A 46 0.12 17.89 7.38
C ARG A 46 -0.26 17.62 5.93
N ASN A 47 -0.94 16.51 5.63
CA ASN A 47 -1.39 16.21 4.28
C ASN A 47 -2.67 17.00 3.95
N PRO A 48 -2.64 18.03 3.08
CA PRO A 48 -3.81 18.88 2.81
C PRO A 48 -4.97 18.09 2.19
N LEU A 49 -4.68 17.01 1.46
CA LEU A 49 -5.70 16.14 0.88
C LEU A 49 -6.44 15.37 1.98
N MET A 50 -5.71 14.78 2.94
CA MET A 50 -6.31 14.06 4.07
C MET A 50 -7.03 15.00 5.02
N ALA A 51 -6.48 16.19 5.29
CA ALA A 51 -7.13 17.21 6.08
C ALA A 51 -8.47 17.65 5.45
N TRP A 52 -8.52 17.83 4.13
CA TRP A 52 -9.76 18.11 3.41
C TRP A 52 -10.75 16.94 3.47
N LEU A 53 -10.25 15.71 3.27
CA LEU A 53 -11.06 14.49 3.23
C LEU A 53 -11.70 14.20 4.60
N PHE A 54 -10.97 14.38 5.69
CA PHE A 54 -11.49 14.20 7.05
C PHE A 54 -12.52 15.25 7.47
N GLY A 55 -12.55 16.41 6.80
CA GLY A 55 -13.65 17.39 6.94
C GLY A 55 -14.95 16.98 6.23
N GLN A 56 -14.95 15.89 5.46
CA GLN A 56 -16.13 15.41 4.73
C GLN A 56 -16.96 14.41 5.53
N SER A 57 -18.12 14.02 4.99
CA SER A 57 -18.92 12.94 5.56
C SER A 57 -18.16 11.60 5.51
N VAL A 58 -18.42 10.72 6.49
CA VAL A 58 -17.82 9.38 6.55
C VAL A 58 -17.99 8.60 5.25
N TRP A 59 -19.14 8.75 4.56
CA TRP A 59 -19.40 8.10 3.29
C TRP A 59 -18.48 8.57 2.16
N LEU A 60 -18.12 9.85 2.11
CA LEU A 60 -17.16 10.37 1.13
C LEU A 60 -15.73 9.87 1.42
N VAL A 61 -15.35 9.80 2.69
CA VAL A 61 -14.06 9.23 3.11
C VAL A 61 -13.97 7.77 2.66
N VAL A 62 -14.98 6.96 2.98
CA VAL A 62 -15.05 5.54 2.60
C VAL A 62 -15.07 5.40 1.08
N GLY A 63 -15.91 6.18 0.38
CA GLY A 63 -16.00 6.15 -1.08
C GLY A 63 -14.67 6.50 -1.76
N GLY A 64 -13.92 7.46 -1.22
CA GLY A 64 -12.58 7.82 -1.68
C GLY A 64 -11.61 6.64 -1.56
N HIS A 65 -11.55 6.00 -0.39
CA HIS A 65 -10.65 4.86 -0.16
C HIS A 65 -11.02 3.64 -1.01
N VAL A 66 -12.31 3.34 -1.15
CA VAL A 66 -12.79 2.28 -2.06
C VAL A 66 -12.42 2.59 -3.50
N SER A 67 -12.52 3.85 -3.94
CA SER A 67 -12.12 4.24 -5.30
C SER A 67 -10.62 4.05 -5.52
N VAL A 68 -9.79 4.45 -4.55
CA VAL A 68 -8.34 4.23 -4.61
C VAL A 68 -8.03 2.73 -4.62
N LEU A 69 -8.71 1.92 -3.82
CA LEU A 69 -8.58 0.45 -3.83
C LEU A 69 -8.83 -0.12 -5.22
N VAL A 70 -9.95 0.25 -5.85
CA VAL A 70 -10.33 -0.24 -7.18
C VAL A 70 -9.28 0.16 -8.23
N VAL A 71 -8.81 1.41 -8.18
CA VAL A 71 -7.78 1.91 -9.11
C VAL A 71 -6.47 1.14 -8.94
N LEU A 72 -5.99 0.95 -7.71
CA LEU A 72 -4.75 0.23 -7.46
C LEU A 72 -4.86 -1.26 -7.77
N ALA A 73 -5.99 -1.90 -7.43
CA ALA A 73 -6.26 -3.28 -7.81
C ALA A 73 -6.29 -3.46 -9.34
N GLY A 74 -6.90 -2.52 -10.06
CA GLY A 74 -6.87 -2.48 -11.53
C GLY A 74 -5.45 -2.30 -12.09
N PHE A 75 -4.63 -1.45 -11.46
CA PHE A 75 -3.23 -1.29 -11.81
C PHE A 75 -2.42 -2.59 -11.62
N PHE A 76 -2.53 -3.24 -10.46
CA PHE A 76 -1.86 -4.54 -10.21
C PHE A 76 -2.34 -5.62 -11.18
N HIS A 77 -3.64 -5.65 -11.47
CA HIS A 77 -4.20 -6.57 -12.46
C HIS A 77 -3.55 -6.37 -13.83
N ALA A 78 -3.49 -5.13 -14.33
CA ALA A 78 -2.86 -4.80 -15.61
C ALA A 78 -1.35 -5.13 -15.60
N LEU A 79 -0.65 -4.78 -14.53
CA LEU A 79 0.77 -5.07 -14.36
C LEU A 79 1.04 -6.58 -14.45
N PHE A 80 0.32 -7.39 -13.68
CA PHE A 80 0.52 -8.83 -13.66
C PHE A 80 0.05 -9.52 -14.94
N ALA A 81 -0.96 -8.96 -15.64
CA ALA A 81 -1.36 -9.42 -16.96
C ALA A 81 -0.22 -9.24 -17.99
N ILE A 82 0.44 -8.08 -17.99
CA ILE A 82 1.60 -7.80 -18.86
C ILE A 82 2.75 -8.78 -18.54
N VAL A 83 3.06 -9.00 -17.25
CA VAL A 83 4.12 -9.94 -16.85
C VAL A 83 3.81 -11.38 -17.27
N ARG A 84 2.53 -11.78 -17.27
CA ARG A 84 2.13 -13.13 -17.69
C ARG A 84 2.40 -13.42 -19.16
N GLU A 85 2.31 -12.40 -20.02
CA GLU A 85 2.50 -12.53 -21.47
C GLU A 85 3.97 -12.38 -21.89
N LEU A 86 4.89 -12.14 -20.95
CA LEU A 86 6.27 -11.80 -21.25
C LEU A 86 7.05 -12.97 -21.90
N PRO A 87 7.86 -12.71 -22.96
CA PRO A 87 8.76 -13.70 -23.55
C PRO A 87 9.78 -14.23 -22.52
N GLN A 88 10.18 -15.50 -22.66
CA GLN A 88 11.03 -16.20 -21.69
C GLN A 88 12.35 -15.47 -21.38
N ALA A 89 12.92 -14.76 -22.35
CA ALA A 89 14.17 -13.99 -22.19
C ALA A 89 14.07 -12.84 -21.17
N TYR A 90 12.87 -12.30 -20.94
CA TYR A 90 12.66 -11.14 -20.07
C TYR A 90 12.00 -11.49 -18.72
N ARG A 91 11.53 -12.73 -18.53
CA ARG A 91 10.77 -13.13 -17.34
C ARG A 91 11.54 -12.93 -16.04
N GLY A 92 12.81 -13.35 -15.99
CA GLY A 92 13.63 -13.24 -14.77
C GLY A 92 13.84 -11.79 -14.30
N PRO A 93 14.40 -10.91 -15.14
CA PRO A 93 14.61 -9.50 -14.77
C PRO A 93 13.31 -8.77 -14.40
N VAL A 94 12.21 -9.02 -15.10
CA VAL A 94 10.92 -8.37 -14.81
C VAL A 94 10.29 -8.92 -13.53
N ALA A 95 10.37 -10.22 -13.27
CA ALA A 95 9.92 -10.81 -12.00
C ALA A 95 10.66 -10.18 -10.81
N LEU A 96 11.99 -10.08 -10.89
CA LEU A 96 12.80 -9.42 -9.87
C LEU A 96 12.39 -7.95 -9.67
N ALA A 97 12.11 -7.23 -10.75
CA ALA A 97 11.65 -5.84 -10.67
C ALA A 97 10.29 -5.73 -9.97
N VAL A 98 9.35 -6.64 -10.23
CA VAL A 98 8.04 -6.70 -9.55
C VAL A 98 8.22 -7.04 -8.07
N GLU A 99 9.08 -8.00 -7.73
CA GLU A 99 9.38 -8.37 -6.35
C GLU A 99 10.00 -7.21 -5.57
N ILE A 100 10.98 -6.52 -6.17
CA ILE A 100 11.57 -5.31 -5.56
C ILE A 100 10.50 -4.24 -5.39
N PHE A 101 9.66 -4.02 -6.39
CA PHE A 101 8.59 -3.03 -6.33
C PHE A 101 7.59 -3.34 -5.20
N LEU A 102 7.11 -4.57 -5.10
CA LEU A 102 6.23 -5.01 -4.01
C LEU A 102 6.92 -4.93 -2.65
N GLY A 103 8.20 -5.29 -2.56
CA GLY A 103 8.99 -5.18 -1.33
C GLY A 103 9.19 -3.73 -0.88
N VAL A 104 9.45 -2.81 -1.82
CA VAL A 104 9.55 -1.37 -1.53
C VAL A 104 8.21 -0.81 -1.06
N LEU A 105 7.11 -1.19 -1.71
CA LEU A 105 5.77 -0.81 -1.26
C LEU A 105 5.51 -1.34 0.15
N LEU A 106 5.77 -2.62 0.39
CA LEU A 106 5.59 -3.24 1.70
C LEU A 106 6.38 -2.51 2.79
N ALA A 107 7.66 -2.22 2.54
CA ALA A 107 8.50 -1.46 3.46
C ALA A 107 7.96 -0.04 3.72
N ALA A 108 7.52 0.65 2.68
CA ALA A 108 6.90 1.97 2.81
C ALA A 108 5.59 1.91 3.62
N GLY A 109 4.75 0.89 3.40
CA GLY A 109 3.53 0.67 4.17
C GLY A 109 3.81 0.44 5.66
N PHE A 110 4.82 -0.38 5.98
CA PHE A 110 5.27 -0.56 7.37
C PHE A 110 5.87 0.71 7.98
N PHE A 111 6.56 1.52 7.20
CA PHE A 111 7.10 2.78 7.67
C PHE A 111 5.98 3.78 8.00
N LEU A 112 4.96 3.92 7.13
CA LEU A 112 3.78 4.73 7.41
C LEU A 112 3.02 4.22 8.65
N PHE A 113 2.86 2.91 8.76
CA PHE A 113 2.32 2.27 9.96
C PHE A 113 3.08 2.69 11.22
N ALA A 114 4.41 2.55 11.22
CA ALA A 114 5.25 2.91 12.34
C ALA A 114 5.17 4.41 12.65
N ASN A 115 5.13 5.26 11.63
CA ASN A 115 4.94 6.69 11.78
C ASN A 115 3.62 7.03 12.47
N ASN A 116 2.51 6.42 12.03
CA ASN A 116 1.20 6.68 12.65
C ASN A 116 1.15 6.15 14.10
N VAL A 117 1.75 4.98 14.37
CA VAL A 117 1.89 4.47 15.74
C VAL A 117 2.74 5.41 16.61
N ALA A 118 3.82 5.98 16.07
CA ALA A 118 4.62 6.97 16.79
C ALA A 118 3.80 8.21 17.16
N VAL A 119 3.00 8.76 16.25
CA VAL A 119 2.08 9.88 16.55
C VAL A 119 1.12 9.50 17.69
N ILE A 120 0.59 8.29 17.67
CA ILE A 120 -0.37 7.82 18.68
C ILE A 120 0.28 7.68 20.06
N VAL A 121 1.50 7.14 20.13
CA VAL A 121 2.17 6.80 21.40
C VAL A 121 2.98 7.97 21.95
N LEU A 122 3.65 8.72 21.07
CA LEU A 122 4.63 9.76 21.40
C LEU A 122 4.07 11.18 21.17
N GLY A 123 2.96 11.33 20.45
CA GLY A 123 2.38 12.63 20.09
C GLY A 123 3.05 13.31 18.88
N GLU A 124 4.14 12.75 18.35
CA GLU A 124 4.86 13.25 17.18
C GLU A 124 5.19 12.10 16.21
N GLY A 125 5.22 12.42 14.92
CA GLY A 125 5.58 11.48 13.86
C GLY A 125 7.08 11.27 13.73
N LEU A 126 7.46 10.23 13.00
CA LEU A 126 8.83 10.00 12.53
C LEU A 126 9.17 10.89 11.31
N LEU A 127 8.19 11.64 10.80
CA LEU A 127 8.24 12.54 9.64
C LEU A 127 7.88 13.99 10.01
#